data_AF-A0A9D8RJP2-F1
#
_entry.id   AF-A0A9D8RJP2-F1
#
_cell.length_a   1.000
_cell.length_b   1.000
_cell.length_c   1.000
_cell.angle_alpha   90.00
_cell.angle_beta   90.00
_cell.angle_gamma   90.00
#
_symmetry.space_group_name_H-M   'P 1'
#
loop_
_entity.id
_entity.type
_entity.pdbx_description
1 polymer ?
#
loop_
_entity_poly.entity_id
_entity_poly.type
_entity_poly.pdbx_seq_one_letter_code
_entity_poly.pdbx_strand_id
1 'polypeptide(L)' 'MKVAIFFGSKSDKDTMKKTADVLKEFGVEYKAFIISAHRAGELLRETVKQVEADGFEVIIAGAGL' A
#
# COMPACT_ATOMS: atom_id res chain seq x y z
N MET A 1 -2.06 14.88 -4.07
CA MET A 1 -1.81 13.89 -3.02
C MET A 1 -2.35 12.54 -3.39
N LYS A 2 -1.44 11.61 -3.69
CA LYS A 2 -1.73 10.19 -3.92
C LYS A 2 -1.06 9.34 -2.84
N VAL A 3 -1.77 8.33 -2.33
CA VAL A 3 -1.28 7.47 -1.25
C VAL A 3 -1.22 6.01 -1.69
N ALA A 4 -0.08 5.35 -1.49
CA ALA A 4 0.07 3.93 -1.76
C ALA A 4 -0.01 3.12 -0.46
N ILE A 5 -0.89 2.12 -0.43
CA ILE A 5 -1.09 1.23 0.71
C ILE A 5 -0.42 -0.11 0.37
N PHE A 6 0.50 -0.58 1.22
CA PHE A 6 1.16 -1.88 1.06
C PHE A 6 0.85 -2.79 2.24
N PHE A 7 0.62 -4.08 1.98
CA PHE A 7 0.53 -5.11 3.02
C PHE A 7 0.87 -6.50 2.48
N GLY A 8 1.27 -7.40 3.37
CA GLY A 8 1.92 -8.66 2.98
C GLY A 8 0.97 -9.81 2.66
N SER A 9 -0.27 -9.77 3.15
CA SER A 9 -1.21 -10.88 3.06
C SER A 9 -2.65 -10.43 2.85
N LYS A 10 -3.45 -11.27 2.18
CA LYS A 10 -4.91 -11.06 2.10
C LYS A 10 -5.57 -11.04 3.48
N SER A 11 -4.99 -11.71 4.47
CA SER A 11 -5.47 -11.68 5.86
C SER A 11 -5.41 -10.28 6.49
N ASP A 12 -4.53 -9.41 6.01
CA ASP A 12 -4.39 -8.04 6.54
C ASP A 12 -5.45 -7.09 5.98
N LYS A 13 -6.26 -7.54 5.01
CA LYS A 13 -7.19 -6.70 4.26
C LYS A 13 -8.18 -5.96 5.16
N ASP A 14 -8.72 -6.62 6.19
CA ASP A 14 -9.70 -6.00 7.09
C ASP A 14 -9.07 -4.89 7.95
N THR A 15 -7.82 -5.08 8.36
CA THR A 15 -7.05 -4.05 9.07
C THR A 15 -6.74 -2.88 8.14
N MET A 16 -6.23 -3.16 6.94
CA MET A 16 -5.81 -2.13 5.98
C MET A 16 -6.99 -1.41 5.31
N LYS A 17 -8.18 -2.01 5.29
CA LYS A 17 -9.40 -1.36 4.82
C LYS A 17 -9.70 -0.09 5.61
N LYS A 18 -9.38 -0.05 6.92
CA LYS A 18 -9.57 1.14 7.76
C LYS A 18 -8.82 2.35 7.20
N THR A 19 -7.59 2.15 6.70
CA THR A 19 -6.81 3.19 6.02
C THR A 19 -7.51 3.66 4.73
N ALA A 20 -7.94 2.72 3.90
CA ALA A 20 -8.62 3.03 2.64
C ALA A 20 -9.93 3.80 2.87
N ASP A 21 -10.70 3.42 3.90
CA ASP A 21 -11.96 4.08 4.26
C ASP A 21 -11.72 5.56 4.65
N VAL A 22 -10.71 5.83 5.47
CA VAL A 22 -10.33 7.20 5.87
C VAL A 22 -9.87 8.02 4.66
N LEU A 23 -8.99 7.47 3.83
CA LEU A 23 -8.53 8.17 2.61
C LEU A 23 -9.69 8.50 1.68
N LYS A 24 -10.65 7.58 1.55
CA LYS A 24 -11.88 7.79 0.79
C LYS A 24 -12.76 8.89 1.38
N GLU A 25 -12.93 8.92 2.71
CA GLU A 25 -13.70 9.96 3.41
C GLU A 25 -13.15 11.36 3.12
N PHE A 26 -11.82 11.52 3.12
CA PHE A 26 -11.15 12.78 2.81
C PHE A 26 -10.95 13.04 1.31
N GLY A 27 -11.43 12.18 0.42
CA GLY A 27 -11.28 12.34 -1.03
C GLY A 27 -9.84 12.22 -1.54
N VAL A 28 -8.97 11.54 -0.81
CA VAL A 28 -7.57 11.32 -1.19
C VAL A 28 -7.48 10.12 -2.14
N GLU A 29 -6.84 10.31 -3.29
CA GLU A 29 -6.58 9.21 -4.23
C GLU A 29 -5.62 8.19 -3.63
N TYR A 30 -5.94 6.90 -3.73
CA TYR A 30 -5.09 5.84 -3.21
C TYR A 30 -5.08 4.57 -4.05
N LYS A 31 -4.03 3.77 -3.89
CA LYS A 31 -3.90 2.44 -4.50
C LYS A 31 -3.36 1.45 -3.47
N ALA A 32 -3.90 0.23 -3.47
CA ALA A 32 -3.49 -0.82 -2.53
C ALA A 32 -2.74 -1.95 -3.24
N PHE A 33 -1.68 -2.45 -2.61
CA PHE A 33 -0.80 -3.49 -3.11
C PHE A 33 -0.62 -4.59 -2.06
N ILE A 34 -0.87 -5.84 -2.45
CA ILE A 34 -0.66 -7.01 -1.58
C ILE A 34 0.64 -7.69 -2.00
N ILE A 35 1.75 -7.31 -1.38
CA ILE A 35 3.09 -7.80 -1.72
C ILE A 35 3.85 -8.13 -0.42
N SER A 36 4.21 -9.40 -0.26
CA SER A 36 4.99 -9.84 0.90
C SER A 36 6.47 -9.49 0.71
N ALA A 37 7.05 -8.76 1.66
CA ALA A 37 8.48 -8.45 1.66
C ALA A 37 9.35 -9.73 1.73
N HIS A 38 8.93 -10.75 2.48
CA HIS A 38 9.69 -12.00 2.63
C HIS A 38 9.60 -12.93 1.43
N ARG A 39 8.46 -12.96 0.74
CA ARG A 39 8.22 -13.88 -0.40
C ARG A 39 8.44 -13.25 -1.77
N ALA A 40 8.32 -11.93 -1.87
CA ALA A 40 8.29 -11.19 -3.14
C ALA A 40 9.06 -9.85 -3.03
N GLY A 41 10.27 -9.89 -2.44
CA GLY A 41 11.07 -8.70 -2.17
C GLY A 41 11.49 -7.90 -3.41
N GLU A 42 11.84 -8.56 -4.52
CA GLU A 42 12.19 -7.87 -5.77
C GLU A 42 10.98 -7.17 -6.38
N LEU A 43 9.83 -7.85 -6.47
CA LEU A 43 8.58 -7.26 -6.92
C LEU A 43 8.19 -6.05 -6.05
N LEU A 44 8.39 -6.12 -4.74
CA LEU A 44 8.15 -4.99 -3.83
C LEU A 44 9.02 -3.80 -4.19
N ARG A 45 10.32 -4.01 -4.40
CA ARG A 45 11.27 -2.94 -4.78
C ARG A 45 10.90 -2.29 -6.10
N GLU A 46 10.55 -3.10 -7.11
CA GLU A 46 10.12 -2.60 -8.43
C GLU A 46 8.81 -1.80 -8.31
N THR A 47 7.85 -2.30 -7.54
CA THR A 47 6.56 -1.63 -7.34
C THR A 47 6.73 -0.30 -6.61
N VAL A 48 7.60 -0.21 -5.60
CA VAL A 48 7.86 1.05 -4.89
C VAL A 48 8.46 2.10 -5.83
N LYS A 49 9.41 1.71 -6.70
CA LYS A 49 9.97 2.63 -7.71
C LYS A 49 8.90 3.12 -8.70
N GLN A 50 7.99 2.25 -9.12
CA GLN A 50 6.89 2.63 -10.00
C GLN A 50 5.93 3.60 -9.29
N VAL A 51 5.58 3.33 -8.04
CA VAL A 51 4.73 4.20 -7.21
C VAL A 51 5.35 5.58 -7.04
N GLU A 52 6.65 5.67 -6.77
CA GLU A 52 7.37 6.94 -6.71
C GLU A 52 7.31 7.69 -8.06
N ALA A 53 7.57 6.99 -9.18
CA ALA A 53 7.49 7.56 -10.52
C ALA A 53 6.07 8.01 -10.92
N ASP A 54 5.03 7.34 -10.43
CA ASP A 54 3.60 7.64 -10.68
C ASP A 54 3.09 8.86 -9.86
N GLY A 55 3.98 9.48 -9.08
CA GLY A 55 3.69 10.69 -8.30
C GLY A 55 2.93 10.41 -6.99
N PHE A 56 3.10 9.23 -6.41
CA PHE A 56 2.61 8.96 -5.05
C PHE A 56 3.51 9.65 -4.03
N GLU A 57 2.88 10.36 -3.09
CA GLU A 57 3.57 11.24 -2.14
C GLU A 57 3.73 10.59 -0.76
N VAL A 58 2.88 9.60 -0.44
CA VAL A 58 2.88 8.93 0.87
C VAL A 58 2.71 7.42 0.68
N ILE A 59 3.47 6.65 1.46
CA ILE A 59 3.33 5.19 1.57
C ILE A 59 2.84 4.84 2.98
N ILE A 60 1.78 4.03 3.05
CA ILE A 60 1.29 3.42 4.29
C ILE A 60 1.49 1.91 4.19
N ALA A 61 2.35 1.34 5.03
CA ALA A 61 2.67 -0.08 5.01
C ALA A 61 2.20 -0.78 6.28
N GLY A 62 1.38 -1.83 6.14
CA GLY A 62 0.97 -2.72 7.22
C GLY A 62 1.71 -4.05 7.16
N ALA A 63 2.19 -4.51 8.30
CA ALA A 63 2.82 -5.82 8.44
C ALA A 63 2.44 -6.46 9.78
N GLY A 64 2.35 -7.79 9.79
CA GLY A 64 2.23 -8.61 10.99
C GLY A 64 3.49 -9.45 11.21
N LEU A 65 3.60 -10.05 12.40
CA LEU A 65 4.58 -11.09 12.72
C LEU A 65 4.15 -12.44 12.16
#